data_AF-A0A5A7MRL7-F1
#
_entry.id   AF-A0A5A7MRL7-F1
#
_cell.length_a   1.000
_cell.length_b   1.000
_cell.length_c   1.000
_cell.angle_alpha   90.00
_cell.angle_beta   90.00
_cell.angle_gamma   90.00
#
_symmetry.space_group_name_H-M   'P 1'
#
loop_
_entity.id
_entity.type
_entity.pdbx_description
1 polymer ?
#
loop_
_entity_poly.entity_id
_entity_poly.type
_entity_poly.pdbx_seq_one_letter_code
_entity_poly.pdbx_strand_id
1 'polypeptide(L)'
;MIDFERLTYPGGVAVATILKAPGAGIRKAVLLLAAAAVAAILHGISLGTGVDHFDLGALIGMPGYMSGVWYLSLLTLGVGFISGRGGVAFIIGGLVVYWVIAPMLDLTDAFPIAADGARITDPESLRVMLFRPVGIGMLIGGAIAGVFFAFPLIASAVRSMQDAAKSKAGISADEMPIKLLYYAIAGATVLLVFMAITSVETVGIGRGLVMGVLGTLWIWMAGIILSEAIGRTNWSPLSGMTLIAVTLLIIVVADLERGDAIVAAIMVGAATCVAMSQATDLMLDMKTGYLVGATPRMQQLGQFMGAWLGPIVVMALIFVLHEAYGMGSAELPAPQATALASTVDGILGGDVPVHKYIAGALMGALLTATQGGLGITVGLGFYLPFAIVLTYGVGTLLREITDRRKGKTWSEEVGIPIAAGFIVGEALVGVGFAAYMILGA
;
A
#
# COMPACT_ATOMS: atom_id res chain seq x y z
N MET A 1 10.43 12.65 2.33
CA MET A 1 9.30 12.27 1.44
C MET A 1 8.65 13.45 0.71
N ILE A 2 7.92 14.36 1.37
CA ILE A 2 7.23 15.46 0.66
C ILE A 2 8.18 16.59 0.28
N ASP A 3 8.96 17.14 1.22
CA ASP A 3 9.80 18.31 0.92
C ASP A 3 11.14 17.93 0.25
N PHE A 4 11.78 16.87 0.73
CA PHE A 4 13.09 16.43 0.25
C PHE A 4 13.02 15.58 -1.01
N GLU A 5 12.32 14.44 -0.94
CA GLU A 5 12.21 13.51 -2.07
C GLU A 5 11.16 13.95 -3.11
N ARG A 6 10.30 14.91 -2.75
CA ARG A 6 9.25 15.47 -3.62
C ARG A 6 8.37 14.41 -4.27
N LEU A 7 8.02 13.40 -3.48
CA LEU A 7 7.12 12.35 -3.93
C LEU A 7 5.76 12.94 -4.34
N THR A 8 5.17 12.35 -5.37
CA THR A 8 3.96 12.86 -6.00
C THR A 8 2.75 12.71 -5.08
N TYR A 9 2.58 11.55 -4.47
CA TYR A 9 1.35 11.11 -3.78
C TYR A 9 0.12 11.31 -4.67
N PRO A 10 -0.08 10.44 -5.68
CA PRO A 10 -1.07 10.66 -6.73
C PRO A 10 -2.50 10.86 -6.21
N GLY A 11 -2.91 10.11 -5.18
CA GLY A 11 -4.19 10.29 -4.50
C GLY A 11 -4.30 11.66 -3.83
N GLY A 12 -3.25 12.10 -3.13
CA GLY A 12 -3.22 13.45 -2.53
C GLY A 12 -3.27 14.57 -3.57
N VAL A 13 -2.62 14.39 -4.72
CA VAL A 13 -2.73 15.31 -5.87
C VAL A 13 -4.15 15.32 -6.44
N ALA A 14 -4.80 14.16 -6.56
CA ALA A 14 -6.18 14.07 -7.01
C ALA A 14 -7.13 14.81 -6.06
N VAL A 15 -7.04 14.57 -4.75
CA VAL A 15 -7.84 15.27 -3.74
C VAL A 15 -7.58 16.77 -3.76
N ALA A 16 -6.32 17.20 -3.80
CA ALA A 16 -5.99 18.62 -3.90
C ALA A 16 -6.55 19.26 -5.18
N THR A 17 -6.60 18.52 -6.28
CA THR A 17 -7.17 18.99 -7.55
C THR A 17 -8.68 19.20 -7.42
N ILE A 18 -9.38 18.29 -6.75
CA ILE A 18 -10.82 18.43 -6.47
C ILE A 18 -11.09 19.65 -5.59
N LEU A 19 -10.35 19.80 -4.48
CA LEU A 19 -10.52 20.91 -3.55
C LEU A 19 -10.24 22.27 -4.19
N LYS A 20 -9.28 22.34 -5.11
CA LYS A 20 -8.94 23.57 -5.85
C LYS A 20 -9.84 23.84 -7.05
N ALA A 21 -10.55 22.84 -7.58
CA ALA A 21 -11.31 22.96 -8.81
C ALA A 21 -12.30 24.14 -8.84
N PRO A 22 -13.05 24.45 -7.76
CA PRO A 22 -13.96 25.60 -7.75
C PRO A 22 -13.25 26.94 -7.92
N GLY A 23 -12.05 27.10 -7.32
CA GLY A 23 -11.26 28.34 -7.37
C GLY A 23 -10.29 28.42 -8.56
N ALA A 24 -9.97 27.29 -9.20
CA ALA A 24 -9.00 27.20 -10.29
C ALA A 24 -9.60 27.49 -11.69
N GLY A 25 -10.89 27.82 -11.76
CA GLY A 25 -11.60 28.23 -12.97
C GLY A 25 -12.55 27.17 -13.52
N ILE A 26 -13.64 27.64 -14.16
CA ILE A 26 -14.75 26.82 -14.66
C ILE A 26 -14.27 25.68 -15.56
N ARG A 27 -13.28 25.94 -16.43
CA ARG A 27 -12.75 24.93 -17.36
C ARG A 27 -12.22 23.69 -16.63
N LYS A 28 -11.49 23.85 -15.54
CA LYS A 28 -10.92 22.71 -14.77
C LYS A 28 -12.01 21.93 -14.06
N ALA A 29 -12.99 22.62 -13.48
CA ALA A 29 -14.14 21.98 -12.85
C ALA A 29 -14.96 21.15 -13.86
N VAL A 30 -15.21 21.71 -15.06
CA VAL A 30 -15.93 21.00 -16.14
C VAL A 30 -15.15 19.77 -16.60
N LEU A 31 -13.83 19.87 -16.81
CA LEU A 31 -13.00 18.72 -17.19
C LEU A 31 -13.07 17.60 -16.16
N LEU A 32 -12.97 17.94 -14.87
CA LEU A 32 -13.03 16.98 -13.78
C LEU A 32 -14.40 16.30 -13.70
N LEU A 33 -15.49 17.08 -13.72
CA LEU A 33 -16.85 16.54 -13.64
C LEU A 33 -17.22 15.69 -14.86
N ALA A 34 -16.82 16.12 -16.06
CA ALA A 34 -17.05 15.35 -17.28
C ALA A 34 -16.28 14.03 -17.26
N ALA A 35 -15.02 14.05 -16.84
CA ALA A 35 -14.22 12.84 -16.69
C ALA A 35 -14.80 11.91 -15.60
N ALA A 36 -15.27 12.46 -14.48
CA ALA A 36 -15.96 11.70 -13.44
C ALA A 36 -17.23 11.04 -13.95
N ALA A 37 -18.06 11.75 -14.73
CA ALA A 37 -19.25 11.17 -15.34
C ALA A 37 -18.91 10.02 -16.30
N VAL A 38 -17.87 10.18 -17.14
CA VAL A 38 -17.41 9.12 -18.05
C VAL A 38 -16.94 7.89 -17.28
N ALA A 39 -16.12 8.07 -16.23
CA ALA A 39 -15.64 6.95 -15.41
C ALA A 39 -16.77 6.28 -14.64
N ALA A 40 -17.72 7.05 -14.10
CA ALA A 40 -18.91 6.52 -13.44
C ALA A 40 -19.75 5.65 -14.39
N ILE A 41 -20.03 6.13 -15.61
CA ILE A 41 -20.81 5.37 -16.60
C ILE A 41 -20.09 4.07 -16.98
N LEU A 42 -18.80 4.14 -17.29
CA LEU A 42 -18.03 2.96 -17.71
C LEU A 42 -17.90 1.94 -16.58
N HIS A 43 -17.66 2.38 -15.34
CA HIS A 43 -17.62 1.48 -14.19
C HIS A 43 -19.00 0.87 -13.90
N GLY A 44 -20.08 1.65 -14.04
CA GLY A 44 -21.45 1.13 -13.92
C GLY A 44 -21.77 0.06 -14.97
N ILE A 45 -21.31 0.23 -16.21
CA ILE A 45 -21.43 -0.79 -17.27
C ILE A 45 -20.60 -2.03 -16.90
N SER A 46 -19.37 -1.86 -16.43
CA SER A 46 -18.51 -2.96 -16.00
C SER A 46 -19.18 -3.78 -14.89
N LEU A 47 -19.72 -3.13 -13.86
CA LEU A 47 -20.46 -3.79 -12.78
C LEU A 47 -21.75 -4.47 -13.27
N GLY A 48 -22.50 -3.83 -14.18
CA GLY A 48 -23.74 -4.40 -14.73
C GLY A 48 -23.52 -5.58 -15.69
N THR A 49 -22.37 -5.63 -16.37
CA THR A 49 -22.00 -6.72 -17.31
C THR A 49 -21.15 -7.81 -16.67
N GLY A 50 -20.54 -7.53 -15.51
CA GLY A 50 -19.55 -8.40 -14.88
C GLY A 50 -18.19 -8.43 -15.59
N VAL A 51 -17.95 -7.53 -16.54
CA VAL A 51 -16.69 -7.47 -17.31
C VAL A 51 -15.79 -6.39 -16.73
N ASP A 52 -14.84 -6.80 -15.91
CA ASP A 52 -13.82 -5.94 -15.29
C ASP A 52 -12.39 -6.25 -15.76
N HIS A 53 -12.20 -7.39 -16.43
CA HIS A 53 -10.93 -7.81 -17.02
C HIS A 53 -11.07 -8.09 -18.52
N PHE A 54 -10.02 -7.77 -19.26
CA PHE A 54 -9.92 -8.04 -20.70
C PHE A 54 -8.64 -8.82 -21.01
N ASP A 55 -8.79 -10.04 -21.54
CA ASP A 55 -7.66 -10.90 -21.89
C ASP A 55 -7.19 -10.64 -23.32
N LEU A 56 -6.37 -9.60 -23.49
CA LEU A 56 -5.70 -9.33 -24.76
C LEU A 56 -4.67 -10.41 -25.10
N GLY A 57 -4.06 -11.03 -24.08
CA GLY A 57 -3.08 -12.10 -24.22
C GLY A 57 -3.63 -13.29 -24.99
N ALA A 58 -4.80 -13.79 -24.58
CA ALA A 58 -5.49 -14.87 -25.26
C ALA A 58 -5.82 -14.51 -26.72
N LEU A 59 -6.24 -13.28 -26.99
CA LEU A 59 -6.57 -12.82 -28.34
C LEU A 59 -5.38 -12.81 -29.30
N ILE A 60 -4.17 -12.52 -28.79
CA ILE A 60 -2.93 -12.50 -29.59
C ILE A 60 -2.14 -13.81 -29.52
N GLY A 61 -2.67 -14.85 -28.86
CA GLY A 61 -2.02 -16.15 -28.73
C GLY A 61 -0.83 -16.19 -27.77
N MET A 62 -0.82 -15.31 -26.76
CA MET A 62 0.22 -15.27 -25.74
C MET A 62 0.13 -16.50 -24.80
N PRO A 63 1.26 -17.09 -24.38
CA PRO A 63 1.26 -18.14 -23.36
C PRO A 63 0.59 -17.67 -22.06
N GLY A 64 -0.25 -18.51 -21.46
CA GLY A 64 -1.07 -18.16 -20.30
C GLY A 64 -0.26 -17.67 -19.09
N TYR A 65 0.95 -18.20 -18.88
CA TYR A 65 1.84 -17.78 -17.78
C TYR A 65 2.36 -16.34 -17.90
N MET A 66 2.35 -15.74 -19.09
CA MET A 66 2.85 -14.38 -19.30
C MET A 66 1.81 -13.29 -18.97
N SER A 67 0.57 -13.69 -18.68
CA SER A 67 -0.52 -12.81 -18.23
C SER A 67 -0.73 -11.56 -19.12
N GLY A 68 -1.44 -11.72 -20.24
CA GLY A 68 -1.86 -10.59 -21.07
C GLY A 68 -3.22 -10.00 -20.67
N VAL A 69 -3.62 -10.17 -19.40
CA VAL A 69 -4.92 -9.75 -18.87
C VAL A 69 -4.83 -8.30 -18.38
N TRP A 70 -5.81 -7.47 -18.76
CA TRP A 70 -5.86 -6.05 -18.44
C TRP A 70 -7.03 -5.76 -17.52
N TYR A 71 -6.78 -5.02 -16.43
CA TYR A 71 -7.84 -4.57 -15.55
C TYR A 71 -8.50 -3.31 -16.11
N LEU A 72 -9.80 -3.36 -16.43
CA LEU A 72 -10.54 -2.26 -17.07
C LEU A 72 -10.94 -1.20 -16.03
N SER A 73 -9.98 -0.37 -15.61
CA SER A 73 -10.17 0.66 -14.59
C SER A 73 -9.61 2.01 -15.02
N LEU A 74 -10.50 3.00 -15.15
CA LEU A 74 -10.11 4.37 -15.43
C LEU A 74 -9.50 5.05 -14.20
N LEU A 75 -9.86 4.62 -12.99
CA LEU A 75 -9.17 4.99 -11.76
C LEU A 75 -7.70 4.59 -11.85
N THR A 76 -7.41 3.34 -12.18
CA THR A 76 -6.03 2.83 -12.29
C THR A 76 -5.24 3.59 -13.35
N LEU A 77 -5.87 3.88 -14.50
CA LEU A 77 -5.30 4.72 -15.55
C LEU A 77 -5.04 6.15 -15.06
N GLY A 78 -5.99 6.77 -14.35
CA GLY A 78 -5.87 8.12 -13.78
C GLY A 78 -4.74 8.21 -12.75
N VAL A 79 -4.66 7.23 -11.86
CA VAL A 79 -3.56 7.12 -10.88
C VAL A 79 -2.21 6.99 -11.59
N GLY A 80 -2.10 6.14 -12.62
CA GLY A 80 -0.90 6.03 -13.44
C GLY A 80 -0.51 7.35 -14.12
N PHE A 81 -1.50 8.07 -14.66
CA PHE A 81 -1.28 9.37 -15.29
C PHE A 81 -0.74 10.42 -14.30
N ILE A 82 -1.29 10.48 -13.09
CA ILE A 82 -0.83 11.42 -12.06
C ILE A 82 0.56 11.02 -11.55
N SER A 83 0.82 9.71 -11.40
CA SER A 83 2.13 9.21 -10.95
C SER A 83 3.26 9.56 -11.91
N GLY A 84 2.99 9.50 -13.23
CA GLY A 84 3.95 9.84 -14.28
C GLY A 84 5.27 9.06 -14.13
N ARG A 85 6.40 9.74 -14.26
CA ARG A 85 7.74 9.10 -14.20
C ARG A 85 8.01 8.32 -12.91
N GLY A 86 7.36 8.68 -11.80
CA GLY A 86 7.48 7.95 -10.52
C GLY A 86 6.95 6.51 -10.58
N GLY A 87 6.03 6.23 -11.50
CA GLY A 87 5.43 4.92 -11.71
C GLY A 87 6.19 3.98 -12.65
N VAL A 88 7.20 4.47 -13.37
CA VAL A 88 7.89 3.69 -14.43
C VAL A 88 8.59 2.45 -13.88
N ALA A 89 9.31 2.59 -12.76
CA ALA A 89 10.02 1.47 -12.14
C ALA A 89 9.05 0.39 -11.60
N PHE A 90 7.87 0.79 -11.15
CA PHE A 90 6.80 -0.13 -10.77
C PHE A 90 6.32 -0.97 -11.95
N ILE A 91 6.14 -0.33 -13.12
CA ILE A 91 5.77 -1.04 -14.36
C ILE A 91 6.87 -2.00 -14.79
N ILE A 92 8.12 -1.56 -14.75
CA ILE A 92 9.29 -2.41 -15.07
C ILE A 92 9.30 -3.66 -14.19
N GLY A 93 9.02 -3.53 -12.88
CA GLY A 93 8.93 -4.68 -11.97
C GLY A 93 7.93 -5.72 -12.44
N GLY A 94 6.71 -5.32 -12.80
CA GLY A 94 5.71 -6.26 -13.32
C GLY A 94 6.11 -6.88 -14.66
N LEU A 95 6.64 -6.07 -15.59
CA LEU A 95 7.10 -6.57 -16.90
C LEU A 95 8.23 -7.59 -16.77
N VAL A 96 9.18 -7.35 -15.86
CA VAL A 96 10.28 -8.29 -15.58
C VAL A 96 9.72 -9.62 -15.08
N VAL A 97 8.74 -9.59 -14.18
CA VAL A 97 8.18 -10.83 -13.63
C VAL A 97 7.45 -11.65 -14.69
N TYR A 98 6.53 -11.04 -15.41
CA TYR A 98 5.61 -11.79 -16.28
C TYR A 98 6.14 -11.98 -17.70
N TRP A 99 6.95 -11.06 -18.21
CA TRP A 99 7.45 -11.11 -19.60
C TRP A 99 8.93 -11.43 -19.72
N VAL A 100 9.65 -11.58 -18.59
CA VAL A 100 11.04 -12.03 -18.59
C VAL A 100 11.20 -13.28 -17.72
N ILE A 101 10.88 -13.20 -16.43
CA ILE A 101 11.08 -14.31 -15.48
C ILE A 101 10.15 -15.47 -15.81
N ALA A 102 8.85 -15.27 -16.03
CA ALA A 102 7.93 -16.38 -16.33
C ALA A 102 8.31 -17.15 -17.62
N PRO A 103 8.65 -16.51 -18.76
CA PRO A 103 9.23 -17.21 -19.91
C PRO A 103 10.55 -17.92 -19.61
N MET A 104 11.42 -17.33 -18.78
CA MET A 104 12.66 -17.99 -18.37
C MET A 104 12.41 -19.26 -17.54
N LEU A 105 11.39 -19.26 -16.68
CA LEU A 105 10.99 -20.45 -15.92
C LEU A 105 10.49 -21.56 -16.85
N ASP A 106 9.77 -21.21 -17.91
CA ASP A 106 9.34 -22.17 -18.94
C ASP A 106 10.53 -22.76 -19.69
N LEU A 107 11.44 -21.90 -20.16
CA LEU A 107 12.64 -22.31 -20.92
C LEU A 107 13.62 -23.18 -20.10
N THR A 108 13.68 -22.96 -18.79
CA THR A 108 14.58 -23.69 -17.87
C THR A 108 13.93 -24.86 -17.16
N ASP A 109 12.64 -25.11 -17.43
CA ASP A 109 11.82 -26.10 -16.72
C ASP A 109 11.85 -25.92 -15.19
N ALA A 110 11.84 -24.66 -14.74
CA ALA A 110 11.98 -24.27 -13.34
C ALA A 110 10.66 -23.80 -12.71
N PHE A 111 9.52 -24.09 -13.33
CA PHE A 111 8.22 -23.79 -12.74
C PHE A 111 8.02 -24.56 -11.43
N PRO A 112 7.38 -23.96 -10.40
CA PRO A 112 6.99 -24.69 -9.21
C PRO A 112 6.08 -25.87 -9.57
N ILE A 113 6.28 -26.98 -8.87
CA ILE A 113 5.50 -28.21 -9.08
C ILE A 113 4.50 -28.34 -7.93
N ALA A 114 3.23 -28.57 -8.28
CA ALA A 114 2.17 -28.85 -7.32
C ALA A 114 2.31 -30.25 -6.71
N ALA A 115 1.58 -30.53 -5.63
CA ALA A 115 1.65 -31.81 -4.93
C ALA A 115 1.25 -33.03 -5.80
N ASP A 116 0.49 -32.79 -6.87
CA ASP A 116 0.07 -33.79 -7.87
C ASP A 116 1.08 -33.96 -9.02
N GLY A 117 2.21 -33.24 -9.00
CA GLY A 117 3.23 -33.27 -10.03
C GLY A 117 2.98 -32.32 -11.21
N ALA A 118 1.88 -31.56 -11.22
CA ALA A 118 1.61 -30.60 -12.29
C ALA A 118 2.47 -29.33 -12.16
N ARG A 119 2.90 -28.75 -13.29
CA ARG A 119 3.56 -27.45 -13.30
C ARG A 119 2.56 -26.35 -12.98
N ILE A 120 2.91 -25.50 -12.03
CA ILE A 120 2.10 -24.32 -11.67
C ILE A 120 2.48 -23.19 -12.62
N THR A 121 1.65 -22.97 -13.63
CA THR A 121 1.84 -21.92 -14.66
C THR A 121 0.85 -20.78 -14.55
N ASP A 122 -0.16 -20.90 -13.68
CA ASP A 122 -1.17 -19.88 -13.47
C ASP A 122 -0.54 -18.56 -12.92
N PRO A 123 -0.75 -17.41 -13.59
CA PRO A 123 -0.18 -16.13 -13.18
C PRO A 123 -0.46 -15.70 -11.74
N GLU A 124 -1.66 -16.01 -11.22
CA GLU A 124 -2.07 -15.61 -9.88
C GLU A 124 -1.38 -16.48 -8.82
N SER A 125 -1.33 -17.79 -9.07
CA SER A 125 -0.60 -18.75 -8.24
C SER A 125 0.89 -18.43 -8.19
N LEU A 126 1.51 -18.18 -9.35
CA LEU A 126 2.91 -17.74 -9.44
C LEU A 126 3.14 -16.43 -8.66
N ARG A 127 2.18 -15.49 -8.74
CA ARG A 127 2.24 -14.25 -7.99
C ARG A 127 2.26 -14.49 -6.50
N VAL A 128 1.31 -15.24 -5.97
CA VAL A 128 1.17 -15.42 -4.52
C VAL A 128 2.33 -16.25 -3.94
N MET A 129 2.77 -17.30 -4.65
CA MET A 129 3.78 -18.23 -4.13
C MET A 129 5.22 -17.82 -4.40
N LEU A 130 5.50 -17.14 -5.52
CA LEU A 130 6.87 -16.83 -5.95
C LEU A 130 7.14 -15.33 -5.95
N PHE A 131 6.39 -14.56 -6.74
CA PHE A 131 6.73 -13.17 -7.01
C PHE A 131 6.44 -12.24 -5.83
N ARG A 132 5.31 -12.42 -5.14
CA ARG A 132 4.90 -11.61 -3.99
C ARG A 132 5.88 -11.75 -2.82
N PRO A 133 6.33 -12.95 -2.39
CA PRO A 133 7.36 -13.08 -1.36
C PRO A 133 8.68 -12.39 -1.75
N VAL A 134 9.14 -12.56 -3.00
CA VAL A 134 10.34 -11.86 -3.50
C VAL A 134 10.13 -10.34 -3.48
N GLY A 135 8.97 -9.86 -3.94
CA GLY A 135 8.59 -8.45 -3.93
C GLY A 135 8.56 -7.85 -2.52
N ILE A 136 8.00 -8.57 -1.54
CA ILE A 136 8.04 -8.18 -0.11
C ILE A 136 9.49 -8.06 0.36
N GLY A 137 10.35 -9.02 0.02
CA GLY A 137 11.78 -8.94 0.29
C GLY A 137 12.40 -7.67 -0.30
N MET A 138 12.13 -7.37 -1.58
CA MET A 138 12.63 -6.17 -2.27
C MET A 138 12.18 -4.88 -1.61
N LEU A 139 10.94 -4.82 -1.15
CA LEU A 139 10.37 -3.68 -0.43
C LEU A 139 11.13 -3.45 0.90
N ILE A 140 11.38 -4.50 1.67
CA ILE A 140 12.12 -4.44 2.95
C ILE A 140 13.58 -4.04 2.73
N GLY A 141 14.30 -4.77 1.86
CA GLY A 141 15.70 -4.48 1.58
C GLY A 141 15.90 -3.10 0.94
N GLY A 142 14.97 -2.70 0.08
CA GLY A 142 14.93 -1.39 -0.53
C GLY A 142 14.75 -0.27 0.49
N ALA A 143 13.87 -0.44 1.49
CA ALA A 143 13.69 0.55 2.56
C ALA A 143 14.87 0.60 3.53
N ILE A 144 15.42 -0.53 3.95
CA ILE A 144 16.61 -0.57 4.82
C ILE A 144 17.78 0.15 4.15
N ALA A 145 18.06 -0.17 2.88
CA ALA A 145 19.09 0.52 2.10
C ALA A 145 18.77 2.02 1.93
N GLY A 146 17.51 2.36 1.67
CA GLY A 146 17.06 3.75 1.54
C GLY A 146 17.32 4.57 2.79
N VAL A 147 16.94 4.04 3.97
CA VAL A 147 17.21 4.67 5.26
C VAL A 147 18.71 4.78 5.52
N PHE A 148 19.47 3.73 5.24
CA PHE A 148 20.92 3.73 5.41
C PHE A 148 21.58 4.87 4.60
N PHE A 149 21.25 5.00 3.32
CA PHE A 149 21.81 6.05 2.46
C PHE A 149 21.26 7.44 2.78
N ALA A 150 20.00 7.55 3.24
CA ALA A 150 19.39 8.81 3.64
C ALA A 150 19.72 9.24 5.07
N PHE A 151 20.41 8.41 5.86
CA PHE A 151 20.66 8.65 7.28
C PHE A 151 21.29 10.01 7.59
N PRO A 152 22.32 10.50 6.87
CA PRO A 152 22.90 11.81 7.13
C PRO A 152 21.89 12.96 6.94
N LEU A 153 21.02 12.85 5.93
CA LEU A 153 19.98 13.84 5.66
C LEU A 153 18.90 13.82 6.74
N ILE A 154 18.42 12.62 7.13
CA ILE A 154 17.43 12.45 8.20
C ILE A 154 17.98 13.04 9.50
N ALA A 155 19.21 12.71 9.87
CA ALA A 155 19.86 13.23 11.07
C ALA A 155 19.98 14.76 11.05
N SER A 156 20.36 15.34 9.90
CA SER A 156 20.43 16.78 9.72
C SER A 156 19.05 17.46 9.83
N ALA A 157 18.01 16.88 9.25
CA ALA A 157 16.65 17.41 9.30
C ALA A 157 16.12 17.39 10.74
N VAL A 158 16.29 16.29 11.46
CA VAL A 158 15.91 16.18 12.88
C VAL A 158 16.65 17.21 13.73
N ARG A 159 17.95 17.38 13.52
CA ARG A 159 18.74 18.38 14.24
C ARG A 159 18.26 19.80 13.98
N SER A 160 17.99 20.13 12.71
CA SER A 160 17.45 21.43 12.30
C SER A 160 16.10 21.73 12.96
N MET A 161 15.19 20.75 13.00
CA MET A 161 13.90 20.90 13.69
C MET A 161 14.08 21.12 15.19
N GLN A 162 15.00 20.38 15.83
CA GLN A 162 15.30 20.55 17.25
C GLN A 162 15.87 21.93 17.57
N ASP A 163 16.71 22.48 16.70
CA ASP A 163 17.31 23.80 16.90
C ASP A 163 16.30 24.93 16.63
N ALA A 164 15.40 24.77 15.66
CA ALA A 164 14.27 25.68 15.44
C ALA A 164 13.29 25.69 16.62
N ALA A 165 13.01 24.53 17.23
CA ALA A 165 12.15 24.44 18.41
C ALA A 165 12.77 25.14 19.64
N LYS A 166 14.10 25.18 19.75
CA LYS A 166 14.80 25.92 20.83
C LYS A 166 14.79 27.43 20.61
N SER A 167 14.84 27.88 19.36
CA SER A 167 14.96 29.31 19.03
C SER A 167 13.63 30.08 19.01
N LYS A 168 12.47 29.41 19.20
CA LYS A 168 11.11 30.02 19.13
C LYS A 168 10.88 30.84 17.84
N ALA A 169 11.51 30.46 16.73
CA ALA A 169 11.30 31.13 15.45
C ALA A 169 9.85 30.92 14.94
N GLY A 170 9.25 31.92 14.28
CA GLY A 170 7.84 31.89 13.84
C GLY A 170 7.46 30.70 12.94
N ILE A 171 8.42 30.14 12.19
CA ILE A 171 8.25 28.93 11.36
C ILE A 171 7.97 27.68 12.23
N SER A 172 8.44 27.65 13.48
CA SER A 172 8.18 26.57 14.44
C SER A 172 6.72 26.52 14.95
N ALA A 173 5.88 27.52 14.67
CA ALA A 173 4.52 27.58 15.20
C ALA A 173 3.54 26.63 14.48
N ASP A 174 3.79 26.36 13.19
CA ASP A 174 2.91 25.59 12.30
C ASP A 174 3.14 24.07 12.34
N GLU A 175 4.20 23.62 13.00
CA GLU A 175 4.51 22.20 13.23
C GLU A 175 4.18 21.76 14.67
N MET A 176 3.93 20.46 14.86
CA MET A 176 3.75 19.92 16.20
C MET A 176 5.08 19.84 16.97
N PRO A 177 5.09 20.09 18.28
CA PRO A 177 6.31 20.04 19.07
C PRO A 177 6.97 18.66 19.01
N ILE A 178 8.28 18.60 18.76
CA ILE A 178 9.02 17.33 18.68
C ILE A 178 8.91 16.47 19.95
N LYS A 179 8.70 17.08 21.12
CA LYS A 179 8.47 16.36 22.37
C LYS A 179 7.20 15.50 22.33
N LEU A 180 6.16 15.98 21.64
CA LEU A 180 4.92 15.22 21.48
C LEU A 180 5.15 13.95 20.68
N LEU A 181 6.03 13.99 19.66
CA LEU A 181 6.42 12.80 18.90
C LEU A 181 7.10 11.76 19.81
N TYR A 182 8.04 12.17 20.66
CA TYR A 182 8.68 11.25 21.61
C TYR A 182 7.70 10.64 22.59
N TYR A 183 6.77 11.44 23.15
CA TYR A 183 5.72 10.92 24.03
C TYR A 183 4.76 9.98 23.30
N ALA A 184 4.42 10.27 22.04
CA ALA A 184 3.56 9.41 21.24
C ALA A 184 4.23 8.06 20.93
N ILE A 185 5.51 8.06 20.55
CA ILE A 185 6.27 6.82 20.30
C ILE A 185 6.40 6.00 21.60
N ALA A 186 6.78 6.63 22.70
CA ALA A 186 6.91 5.95 23.99
C ALA A 186 5.55 5.40 24.46
N GLY A 187 4.49 6.20 24.38
CA GLY A 187 3.13 5.78 24.73
C GLY A 187 2.61 4.63 23.86
N ALA A 188 2.84 4.68 22.55
CA ALA A 188 2.49 3.59 21.64
C ALA A 188 3.28 2.31 21.95
N THR A 189 4.58 2.43 22.26
CA THR A 189 5.41 1.28 22.66
C THR A 189 4.88 0.64 23.93
N VAL A 190 4.61 1.46 24.96
CA VAL A 190 4.04 0.98 26.23
C VAL A 190 2.69 0.31 26.01
N LEU A 191 1.84 0.87 25.16
CA LEU A 191 0.55 0.27 24.82
C LEU A 191 0.72 -1.09 24.13
N LEU A 192 1.63 -1.22 23.16
CA LEU A 192 1.89 -2.49 22.48
C LEU A 192 2.49 -3.54 23.43
N VAL A 193 3.39 -3.14 24.32
CA VAL A 193 3.92 -4.02 25.38
C VAL A 193 2.79 -4.47 26.30
N PHE A 194 1.93 -3.55 26.74
CA PHE A 194 0.80 -3.88 27.60
C PHE A 194 -0.13 -4.89 26.90
N MET A 195 -0.52 -4.63 25.65
CA MET A 195 -1.35 -5.53 24.85
C MET A 195 -0.71 -6.93 24.72
N ALA A 196 0.60 -6.99 24.49
CA ALA A 196 1.32 -8.26 24.38
C ALA A 196 1.37 -9.03 25.70
N ILE A 197 1.57 -8.35 26.83
CA ILE A 197 1.60 -8.99 28.16
C ILE A 197 0.20 -9.48 28.56
N THR A 198 -0.84 -8.72 28.23
CA THR A 198 -2.23 -9.05 28.60
C THR A 198 -2.91 -9.99 27.61
N SER A 199 -2.27 -10.33 26.49
CA SER A 199 -2.92 -11.18 25.48
C SER A 199 -3.12 -12.60 26.00
N VAL A 200 -2.08 -13.19 26.59
CA VAL A 200 -2.09 -14.55 27.16
C VAL A 200 -1.06 -14.64 28.28
N GLU A 201 -1.39 -15.34 29.37
CA GLU A 201 -0.51 -15.46 30.56
C GLU A 201 0.87 -16.05 30.23
N THR A 202 0.94 -16.99 29.28
CA THR A 202 2.15 -17.71 28.87
C THR A 202 3.16 -16.84 28.12
N VAL A 203 2.76 -15.68 27.59
CA VAL A 203 3.67 -14.73 26.95
C VAL A 203 4.69 -14.21 27.96
N GLY A 204 4.21 -13.83 29.15
CA GLY A 204 5.03 -13.24 30.20
C GLY A 204 5.61 -11.87 29.84
N ILE A 205 6.25 -11.23 30.82
CA ILE A 205 6.76 -9.86 30.68
C ILE A 205 7.90 -9.79 29.64
N GLY A 206 8.79 -10.79 29.65
CA GLY A 206 9.96 -10.82 28.77
C GLY A 206 9.60 -10.81 27.28
N ARG A 207 8.75 -11.75 26.84
CA ARG A 207 8.30 -11.78 25.45
C ARG A 207 7.42 -10.57 25.12
N GLY A 208 6.55 -10.14 26.04
CA GLY A 208 5.70 -8.97 25.84
C GLY A 208 6.50 -7.68 25.58
N LEU A 209 7.62 -7.48 26.28
CA LEU A 209 8.56 -6.39 26.02
C LEU A 209 9.17 -6.48 24.61
N VAL A 210 9.66 -7.67 24.23
CA VAL A 210 10.24 -7.91 22.90
C VAL A 210 9.21 -7.65 21.81
N MET A 211 7.99 -8.16 21.95
CA MET A 211 6.90 -7.99 20.99
C MET A 211 6.50 -6.53 20.83
N GLY A 212 6.34 -5.78 21.93
CA GLY A 212 5.99 -4.36 21.85
C GLY A 212 7.08 -3.50 21.20
N VAL A 213 8.35 -3.76 21.53
CA VAL A 213 9.49 -3.07 20.90
C VAL A 213 9.60 -3.45 19.42
N LEU A 214 9.52 -4.74 19.08
CA LEU A 214 9.59 -5.23 17.72
C LEU A 214 8.44 -4.69 16.86
N GLY A 215 7.22 -4.70 17.39
CA GLY A 215 6.05 -4.11 16.74
C GLY A 215 6.24 -2.61 16.49
N THR A 216 6.75 -1.87 17.47
CA THR A 216 7.05 -0.44 17.32
C THR A 216 8.09 -0.17 16.22
N LEU A 217 9.19 -0.93 16.22
CA LEU A 217 10.24 -0.82 15.20
C LEU A 217 9.71 -1.18 13.81
N TRP A 218 8.83 -2.18 13.75
CA TRP A 218 8.20 -2.58 12.50
C TRP A 218 7.22 -1.53 11.99
N ILE A 219 6.39 -0.91 12.83
CA ILE A 219 5.51 0.20 12.44
C ILE A 219 6.31 1.31 11.77
N TRP A 220 7.47 1.66 12.34
CA TRP A 220 8.34 2.67 11.76
C TRP A 220 8.89 2.25 10.39
N MET A 221 9.49 1.05 10.31
CA MET A 221 10.08 0.55 9.06
C MET A 221 9.04 0.39 7.94
N ALA A 222 7.93 -0.28 8.23
CA ALA A 222 6.85 -0.47 7.28
C ALA A 222 6.14 0.85 6.95
N GLY A 223 6.01 1.78 7.89
CA GLY A 223 5.50 3.12 7.63
C GLY A 223 6.31 3.84 6.54
N ILE A 224 7.65 3.70 6.53
CA ILE A 224 8.51 4.21 5.47
C ILE A 224 8.20 3.51 4.14
N ILE A 225 8.19 2.17 4.12
CA ILE A 225 7.90 1.38 2.91
C ILE A 225 6.56 1.78 2.29
N LEU A 226 5.51 1.84 3.10
CA LEU A 226 4.15 2.12 2.67
C LEU A 226 4.01 3.56 2.18
N SER A 227 4.60 4.52 2.90
CA SER A 227 4.61 5.93 2.51
C SER A 227 5.39 6.16 1.21
N GLU A 228 6.47 5.41 1.00
CA GLU A 228 7.32 5.49 -0.19
C GLU A 228 6.63 4.88 -1.42
N ALA A 229 5.95 3.76 -1.22
CA ALA A 229 5.16 3.09 -2.24
C ALA A 229 3.98 3.98 -2.66
N ILE A 230 3.15 4.41 -1.71
CA ILE A 230 2.01 5.31 -1.99
C ILE A 230 2.47 6.64 -2.58
N GLY A 231 3.55 7.22 -2.07
CA GLY A 231 4.09 8.47 -2.59
C GLY A 231 4.50 8.41 -4.05
N ARG A 232 4.92 7.25 -4.55
CA ARG A 232 5.36 7.07 -5.95
C ARG A 232 4.27 6.54 -6.87
N THR A 233 3.41 5.64 -6.37
CA THR A 233 2.48 4.88 -7.22
C THR A 233 1.02 4.95 -6.78
N ASN A 234 0.72 5.47 -5.59
CA ASN A 234 -0.57 5.40 -4.91
C ASN A 234 -1.02 4.01 -4.46
N TRP A 235 -0.14 3.01 -4.54
CA TRP A 235 -0.44 1.66 -4.09
C TRP A 235 0.49 1.29 -2.93
N SER A 236 -0.06 0.72 -1.88
CA SER A 236 0.70 0.19 -0.74
C SER A 236 0.67 -1.33 -0.69
N PRO A 237 1.79 -1.97 -0.34
CA PRO A 237 1.82 -3.40 0.00
C PRO A 237 1.38 -3.63 1.47
N LEU A 238 0.28 -3.00 1.91
CA LEU A 238 -0.17 -3.03 3.31
C LEU A 238 -0.29 -4.47 3.84
N SER A 239 -1.01 -5.33 3.11
CA SER A 239 -1.20 -6.72 3.53
C SER A 239 0.12 -7.49 3.63
N GLY A 240 1.06 -7.29 2.70
CA GLY A 240 2.39 -7.89 2.78
C GLY A 240 3.18 -7.43 4.02
N MET A 241 3.12 -6.15 4.36
CA MET A 241 3.79 -5.62 5.55
C MET A 241 3.14 -6.13 6.85
N THR A 242 1.83 -6.34 6.86
CA THR A 242 1.12 -6.95 7.98
C THR A 242 1.48 -8.43 8.15
N LEU A 243 1.61 -9.17 7.05
CA LEU A 243 2.04 -10.58 7.10
C LEU A 243 3.44 -10.71 7.71
N ILE A 244 4.38 -9.83 7.33
CA ILE A 244 5.71 -9.82 7.94
C ILE A 244 5.66 -9.38 9.40
N ALA A 245 4.83 -8.40 9.77
CA ALA A 245 4.62 -8.02 11.17
C ALA A 245 4.23 -9.24 12.02
N VAL A 246 3.20 -9.96 11.58
CA VAL A 246 2.71 -11.16 12.26
C VAL A 246 3.77 -12.26 12.26
N THR A 247 4.52 -12.43 11.16
CA THR A 247 5.63 -13.39 11.08
C THR A 247 6.70 -13.13 12.13
N LEU A 248 7.16 -11.87 12.22
CA LEU A 248 8.17 -11.45 13.18
C LEU A 248 7.69 -11.65 14.63
N LEU A 249 6.42 -11.35 14.89
CA LEU A 249 5.81 -11.53 16.20
C LEU A 249 5.63 -13.02 16.55
N ILE A 250 5.21 -13.87 15.61
CA ILE A 250 5.09 -15.33 15.83
C ILE A 250 6.42 -15.94 16.19
N ILE A 251 7.52 -15.55 15.53
CA ILE A 251 8.86 -16.09 15.82
C ILE A 251 9.26 -15.86 17.29
N VAL A 252 8.78 -14.79 17.94
CA VAL A 252 9.06 -14.50 19.36
C VAL A 252 8.30 -15.45 20.31
N VAL A 253 7.17 -16.00 19.88
CA VAL A 253 6.26 -16.83 20.68
C VAL A 253 6.08 -18.24 20.10
N ALA A 254 6.90 -18.64 19.13
CA ALA A 254 6.72 -19.89 18.38
C ALA A 254 6.90 -21.15 19.25
N ASP A 255 7.54 -21.02 20.40
CA ASP A 255 7.74 -22.10 21.37
C ASP A 255 6.57 -22.27 22.35
N LEU A 256 5.58 -21.38 22.31
CA LEU A 256 4.34 -21.50 23.09
C LEU A 256 3.37 -22.50 22.46
N GLU A 257 2.33 -22.83 23.22
CA GLU A 257 1.18 -23.53 22.66
C GLU A 257 0.64 -22.77 21.45
N ARG A 258 0.25 -23.49 20.40
CA ARG A 258 -0.19 -22.91 19.13
C ARG A 258 -1.29 -21.86 19.31
N GLY A 259 -2.29 -22.12 20.14
CA GLY A 259 -3.37 -21.16 20.41
C GLY A 259 -2.83 -19.85 20.99
N ASP A 260 -1.98 -19.95 22.01
CA ASP A 260 -1.38 -18.81 22.70
C ASP A 260 -0.50 -17.97 21.78
N ALA A 261 0.34 -18.63 20.98
CA ALA A 261 1.22 -17.97 20.01
C ALA A 261 0.41 -17.15 18.99
N ILE A 262 -0.68 -17.74 18.48
CA ILE A 262 -1.56 -17.09 17.51
C ILE A 262 -2.27 -15.88 18.12
N VAL A 263 -2.86 -16.03 19.31
CA VAL A 263 -3.58 -14.94 20.00
C VAL A 263 -2.64 -13.76 20.27
N ALA A 264 -1.46 -14.04 20.82
CA ALA A 264 -0.47 -13.00 21.13
C ALA A 264 0.01 -12.27 19.88
N ALA A 265 0.40 -13.00 18.84
CA ALA A 265 0.95 -12.41 17.62
C ALA A 265 -0.10 -11.64 16.80
N ILE A 266 -1.33 -12.15 16.70
CA ILE A 266 -2.41 -11.46 15.98
C ILE A 266 -2.83 -10.20 16.73
N MET A 267 -2.89 -10.21 18.07
CA MET A 267 -3.30 -9.03 18.84
C MET A 267 -2.35 -7.84 18.63
N VAL A 268 -1.05 -8.06 18.75
CA VAL A 268 -0.03 -7.02 18.50
C VAL A 268 0.09 -6.70 17.00
N GLY A 269 -0.04 -7.72 16.14
CA GLY A 269 0.04 -7.59 14.68
C GLY A 269 -1.09 -6.76 14.10
N ALA A 270 -2.32 -6.91 14.60
CA ALA A 270 -3.48 -6.11 14.20
C ALA A 270 -3.31 -4.64 14.59
N ALA A 271 -2.87 -4.36 15.82
CA ALA A 271 -2.56 -3.00 16.26
C ALA A 271 -1.48 -2.36 15.39
N THR A 272 -0.43 -3.13 15.08
CA THR A 272 0.65 -2.72 14.18
C THR A 272 0.12 -2.42 12.77
N CYS A 273 -0.74 -3.28 12.21
CA CYS A 273 -1.38 -3.10 10.91
C CYS A 273 -2.14 -1.77 10.82
N VAL A 274 -3.00 -1.50 11.80
CA VAL A 274 -3.81 -0.27 11.85
C VAL A 274 -2.91 0.95 11.98
N ALA A 275 -1.88 0.90 12.83
CA ALA A 275 -0.93 2.00 12.99
C ALA A 275 -0.17 2.33 11.69
N MET A 276 0.30 1.29 10.97
CA MET A 276 0.98 1.43 9.69
C MET A 276 0.06 1.99 8.60
N SER A 277 -1.19 1.51 8.53
CA SER A 277 -2.20 2.06 7.60
C SER A 277 -2.43 3.54 7.85
N GLN A 278 -2.66 3.93 9.11
CA GLN A 278 -2.91 5.32 9.48
C GLN A 278 -1.72 6.22 9.21
N ALA A 279 -0.49 5.75 9.43
CA ALA A 279 0.71 6.51 9.07
C ALA A 279 0.78 6.77 7.56
N THR A 280 0.32 5.82 6.75
CA THR A 280 0.34 5.94 5.29
C THR A 280 -0.75 6.89 4.78
N ASP A 281 -1.97 6.79 5.31
CA ASP A 281 -3.08 7.69 4.97
C ASP A 281 -2.77 9.13 5.41
N LEU A 282 -2.15 9.30 6.58
CA LEU A 282 -1.65 10.58 7.05
C LEU A 282 -0.71 11.23 6.03
N MET A 283 0.18 10.47 5.39
CA MET A 283 1.11 11.01 4.40
C MET A 283 0.41 11.46 3.10
N LEU A 284 -0.63 10.75 2.66
CA LEU A 284 -1.47 11.19 1.53
C LEU A 284 -2.15 12.52 1.82
N ASP A 285 -2.75 12.61 3.00
CA ASP A 285 -3.44 13.81 3.44
C ASP A 285 -2.45 14.97 3.61
N MET A 286 -1.29 14.75 4.24
CA MET A 286 -0.25 15.78 4.36
C MET A 286 0.17 16.32 3.00
N LYS A 287 0.22 15.49 1.95
CA LYS A 287 0.43 16.00 0.58
C LYS A 287 -0.72 16.88 0.13
N THR A 288 -1.97 16.43 0.29
CA THR A 288 -3.15 17.23 -0.06
C THR A 288 -3.10 18.59 0.63
N GLY A 289 -2.86 18.60 1.94
CA GLY A 289 -2.74 19.79 2.77
C GLY A 289 -1.64 20.73 2.30
N TYR A 290 -0.44 20.18 2.06
CA TYR A 290 0.68 20.92 1.48
C TYR A 290 0.31 21.58 0.15
N LEU A 291 -0.38 20.85 -0.73
CA LEU A 291 -0.79 21.39 -2.03
C LEU A 291 -1.85 22.49 -1.88
N VAL A 292 -2.83 22.36 -0.98
CA VAL A 292 -3.89 23.37 -0.80
C VAL A 292 -3.51 24.51 0.14
N GLY A 293 -2.33 24.45 0.77
CA GLY A 293 -1.85 25.47 1.71
C GLY A 293 -2.46 25.36 3.11
N ALA A 294 -2.84 24.15 3.54
CA ALA A 294 -3.33 23.91 4.90
C ALA A 294 -2.19 23.95 5.93
N THR A 295 -2.48 24.43 7.15
CA THR A 295 -1.54 24.40 8.27
C THR A 295 -1.37 22.97 8.80
N PRO A 296 -0.16 22.37 8.76
CA PRO A 296 0.07 20.96 9.12
C PRO A 296 -0.44 20.59 10.53
N ARG A 297 -0.22 21.47 11.51
CA ARG A 297 -0.68 21.25 12.89
C ARG A 297 -2.20 21.13 13.04
N MET A 298 -2.96 21.95 12.31
CA MET A 298 -4.43 21.87 12.32
C MET A 298 -4.91 20.60 11.63
N GLN A 299 -4.23 20.21 10.56
CA GLN A 299 -4.54 18.99 9.83
C GLN A 299 -4.28 17.73 10.67
N GLN A 300 -3.13 17.65 11.35
CA GLN A 300 -2.81 16.53 12.25
C GLN A 300 -3.80 16.44 13.42
N LEU A 301 -4.21 17.57 14.01
CA LEU A 301 -5.21 17.57 15.07
C LEU A 301 -6.58 17.08 14.56
N GLY A 302 -7.01 17.58 13.40
CA GLY A 302 -8.27 17.16 12.78
C GLY A 302 -8.29 15.66 12.47
N GLN A 303 -7.19 15.14 11.91
CA GLN A 303 -7.05 13.69 11.66
C GLN A 303 -7.03 12.88 12.94
N PHE A 304 -6.32 13.32 13.98
CA PHE A 304 -6.31 12.62 15.27
C PHE A 304 -7.70 12.56 15.90
N MET A 305 -8.48 13.63 15.81
CA MET A 305 -9.87 13.66 16.30
C MET A 305 -10.79 12.76 15.46
N GLY A 306 -10.63 12.77 14.13
CA GLY A 306 -11.47 11.99 13.21
C GLY A 306 -11.14 10.49 13.16
N ALA A 307 -9.89 10.11 13.44
CA ALA A 307 -9.38 8.74 13.32
C ALA A 307 -10.13 7.71 14.17
N TRP A 308 -10.82 8.14 15.24
CA TRP A 308 -11.56 7.26 16.14
C TRP A 308 -12.89 6.77 15.57
N LEU A 309 -13.51 7.54 14.67
CA LEU A 309 -14.83 7.19 14.15
C LEU A 309 -14.78 5.89 13.34
N GLY A 310 -13.76 5.72 12.50
CA GLY A 310 -13.59 4.55 11.64
C GLY A 310 -13.58 3.23 12.43
N PRO A 311 -12.64 3.02 13.38
CA PRO A 311 -12.61 1.83 14.20
C PRO A 311 -13.91 1.59 14.98
N ILE A 312 -14.55 2.62 15.55
CA ILE A 312 -15.81 2.45 16.28
C ILE A 312 -16.91 1.90 15.35
N VAL A 313 -17.09 2.52 14.19
CA VAL A 313 -18.13 2.12 13.22
C VAL A 313 -17.83 0.73 12.64
N VAL A 314 -16.58 0.48 12.24
CA VAL A 314 -16.18 -0.80 11.64
C VAL A 314 -16.28 -1.94 12.65
N MET A 315 -15.86 -1.73 13.91
CA MET A 315 -16.01 -2.75 14.95
C MET A 315 -17.47 -3.05 15.23
N ALA A 316 -18.32 -2.03 15.35
CA ALA A 316 -19.77 -2.22 15.53
C ALA A 316 -20.38 -3.03 14.38
N LEU A 317 -20.03 -2.68 13.13
CA LEU A 317 -20.47 -3.41 11.95
C LEU A 317 -19.99 -4.86 11.95
N ILE A 318 -18.71 -5.11 12.27
CA ILE A 318 -18.14 -6.45 12.34
C ILE A 318 -18.88 -7.32 13.36
N PHE A 319 -19.18 -6.79 14.55
CA PHE A 319 -19.95 -7.53 15.55
C PHE A 319 -21.36 -7.86 15.06
N VAL A 320 -22.06 -6.90 14.47
CA VAL A 320 -23.41 -7.12 13.92
C VAL A 320 -23.39 -8.19 12.83
N LEU A 321 -22.44 -8.13 11.89
CA LEU A 321 -22.31 -9.11 10.81
C LEU A 321 -21.90 -10.49 11.33
N HIS A 322 -21.02 -10.54 12.34
CA HIS A 322 -20.62 -11.80 12.97
C HIS A 322 -21.79 -12.49 13.66
N GLU A 323 -22.61 -11.77 14.43
CA GLU A 323 -23.81 -12.33 15.08
C GLU A 323 -24.87 -12.77 14.06
N ALA A 324 -25.01 -12.05 12.94
CA ALA A 324 -26.01 -12.37 11.93
C ALA A 324 -25.64 -13.57 11.04
N TYR A 325 -24.39 -13.65 10.58
CA TYR A 325 -23.97 -14.57 9.53
C TYR A 325 -22.82 -15.51 9.93
N GLY A 326 -22.12 -15.21 11.04
CA GLY A 326 -20.90 -15.90 11.44
C GLY A 326 -19.71 -15.56 10.54
N MET A 327 -18.70 -14.89 11.09
CA MET A 327 -17.49 -14.55 10.32
C MET A 327 -16.77 -15.82 9.84
N GLY A 328 -16.50 -15.90 8.54
CA GLY A 328 -15.90 -17.07 7.89
C GLY A 328 -16.91 -18.09 7.36
N SER A 329 -18.22 -17.83 7.49
CA SER A 329 -19.26 -18.65 6.87
C SER A 329 -19.33 -18.45 5.36
N ALA A 330 -20.17 -19.24 4.68
CA ALA A 330 -20.44 -19.05 3.26
C ALA A 330 -21.13 -17.71 2.95
N GLU A 331 -21.89 -17.17 3.90
CA GLU A 331 -22.62 -15.90 3.78
C GLU A 331 -21.72 -14.70 4.14
N LEU A 332 -20.73 -14.90 5.01
CA LEU A 332 -19.73 -13.89 5.37
C LEU A 332 -18.29 -14.43 5.26
N PRO A 333 -17.81 -14.69 4.03
CA PRO A 333 -16.47 -15.22 3.81
C PRO A 333 -15.40 -14.20 4.22
N ALA A 334 -14.32 -14.68 4.86
CA ALA A 334 -13.22 -13.86 5.34
C ALA A 334 -11.89 -14.21 4.65
N PRO A 335 -11.75 -14.00 3.32
CA PRO A 335 -10.63 -14.50 2.53
C PRO A 335 -9.27 -13.94 2.99
N GLN A 336 -9.23 -12.68 3.46
CA GLN A 336 -8.00 -12.09 4.01
C GLN A 336 -7.59 -12.75 5.33
N ALA A 337 -8.56 -13.11 6.18
CA ALA A 337 -8.30 -13.86 7.40
C ALA A 337 -7.80 -15.28 7.08
N THR A 338 -8.37 -15.93 6.07
CA THR A 338 -7.90 -17.23 5.57
C THR A 338 -6.46 -17.14 5.06
N ALA A 339 -6.11 -16.13 4.25
CA ALA A 339 -4.75 -15.95 3.75
C ALA A 339 -3.74 -15.69 4.88
N LEU A 340 -4.15 -14.91 5.90
CA LEU A 340 -3.34 -14.71 7.11
C LEU A 340 -3.16 -16.02 7.86
N ALA A 341 -4.23 -16.78 8.09
CA ALA A 341 -4.18 -18.08 8.76
C ALA A 341 -3.24 -19.06 8.04
N SER A 342 -3.31 -19.17 6.71
CA SER A 342 -2.38 -20.00 5.93
C SER A 342 -0.92 -19.59 6.11
N THR A 343 -0.67 -18.28 6.25
CA THR A 343 0.69 -17.77 6.50
C THR A 343 1.16 -18.15 7.90
N VAL A 344 0.31 -17.96 8.92
CA VAL A 344 0.57 -18.35 10.31
C VAL A 344 0.86 -19.85 10.41
N ASP A 345 0.06 -20.67 9.74
CA ASP A 345 0.22 -22.12 9.71
C ASP A 345 1.53 -22.54 9.01
N GLY A 346 1.88 -21.89 7.91
CA GLY A 346 3.18 -22.09 7.25
C GLY A 346 4.35 -21.78 8.18
N ILE A 347 4.27 -20.68 8.94
CA ILE A 347 5.34 -20.26 9.86
C ILE A 347 5.52 -21.26 11.00
N LEU A 348 4.42 -21.64 11.66
CA LEU A 348 4.46 -22.61 12.76
C LEU A 348 4.84 -24.02 12.27
N GLY A 349 4.54 -24.34 11.01
CA GLY A 349 4.98 -25.56 10.33
C GLY A 349 6.42 -25.53 9.80
N GLY A 350 7.12 -24.39 9.90
CA GLY A 350 8.50 -24.23 9.41
C GLY A 350 8.65 -23.95 7.91
N ASP A 351 7.55 -23.80 7.18
CA ASP A 351 7.51 -23.50 5.74
C ASP A 351 7.50 -21.98 5.46
N VAL A 352 8.51 -21.27 5.99
CA VAL A 352 8.67 -19.85 5.71
C VAL A 352 9.49 -19.69 4.43
N PRO A 353 9.05 -18.89 3.44
CA PRO A 353 9.80 -18.66 2.20
C PRO A 353 10.99 -17.70 2.39
N VAL A 354 11.84 -17.98 3.39
CA VAL A 354 12.98 -17.15 3.81
C VAL A 354 13.93 -16.87 2.66
N HIS A 355 14.22 -17.87 1.84
CA HIS A 355 15.09 -17.72 0.67
C HIS A 355 14.55 -16.70 -0.34
N LYS A 356 13.22 -16.63 -0.54
CA LYS A 356 12.57 -15.66 -1.42
C LYS A 356 12.66 -14.24 -0.84
N TYR A 357 12.41 -14.10 0.47
CA TYR A 357 12.55 -12.81 1.15
C TYR A 357 13.99 -12.30 1.15
N ILE A 358 14.98 -13.15 1.42
CA ILE A 358 16.40 -12.76 1.42
C ILE A 358 16.86 -12.38 0.00
N ALA A 359 16.54 -13.20 -1.01
CA ALA A 359 16.88 -12.88 -2.40
C ALA A 359 16.25 -11.55 -2.82
N GLY A 360 14.96 -11.35 -2.49
CA GLY A 360 14.27 -10.09 -2.68
C GLY A 360 14.98 -8.93 -1.97
N ALA A 361 15.33 -9.08 -0.69
CA ALA A 361 15.96 -8.03 0.11
C ALA A 361 17.31 -7.60 -0.47
N LEU A 362 18.12 -8.56 -0.93
CA LEU A 362 19.39 -8.25 -1.60
C LEU A 362 19.15 -7.49 -2.91
N MET A 363 18.22 -7.95 -3.75
CA MET A 363 17.87 -7.25 -5.00
C MET A 363 17.33 -5.85 -4.74
N GLY A 364 16.42 -5.70 -3.77
CA GLY A 364 15.84 -4.40 -3.40
C GLY A 364 16.89 -3.43 -2.88
N ALA A 365 17.81 -3.90 -2.03
CA ALA A 365 18.91 -3.09 -1.52
C ALA A 365 19.86 -2.66 -2.64
N LEU A 366 20.23 -3.56 -3.56
CA LEU A 366 21.07 -3.26 -4.72
C LEU A 366 20.41 -2.22 -5.63
N LEU A 367 19.12 -2.38 -5.95
CA LEU A 367 18.39 -1.42 -6.77
C LEU A 367 18.34 -0.05 -6.07
N THR A 368 18.02 0.00 -4.78
CA THR A 368 18.00 1.26 -4.03
C THR A 368 19.38 1.92 -3.95
N ALA A 369 20.48 1.15 -3.92
CA ALA A 369 21.83 1.69 -3.97
C ALA A 369 22.14 2.41 -5.29
N THR A 370 21.51 2.00 -6.40
CA THR A 370 21.66 2.70 -7.69
C THR A 370 20.82 3.96 -7.76
N GLN A 371 19.58 3.91 -7.24
CA GLN A 371 18.68 5.04 -7.19
C GLN A 371 17.73 4.89 -6.00
N GLY A 372 17.69 5.91 -5.12
CA GLY A 372 16.84 5.91 -3.94
C GLY A 372 15.37 5.59 -4.25
N GLY A 373 14.81 4.60 -3.53
CA GLY A 373 13.43 4.14 -3.69
C GLY A 373 13.17 3.21 -4.87
N LEU A 374 14.19 2.92 -5.71
CA LEU A 374 14.02 2.04 -6.87
C LEU A 374 13.63 0.62 -6.44
N GLY A 375 14.30 0.06 -5.42
CA GLY A 375 13.99 -1.27 -4.90
C GLY A 375 12.53 -1.40 -4.43
N ILE A 376 11.99 -0.34 -3.81
CA ILE A 376 10.60 -0.30 -3.35
C ILE A 376 9.64 -0.30 -4.54
N THR A 377 9.86 0.57 -5.53
CA THR A 377 8.97 0.66 -6.70
C THR A 377 8.98 -0.61 -7.56
N VAL A 378 10.16 -1.18 -7.85
CA VAL A 378 10.27 -2.43 -8.61
C VAL A 378 9.67 -3.58 -7.81
N GLY A 379 9.95 -3.67 -6.51
CA GLY A 379 9.38 -4.68 -5.62
C GLY A 379 7.85 -4.63 -5.53
N LEU A 380 7.26 -3.44 -5.61
CA LEU A 380 5.81 -3.29 -5.70
C LEU A 380 5.24 -3.89 -7.00
N GLY A 381 6.00 -3.85 -8.10
CA GLY A 381 5.63 -4.48 -9.37
C GLY A 381 5.61 -5.99 -9.30
N PHE A 382 6.47 -6.59 -8.46
CA PHE A 382 6.47 -8.02 -8.16
C PHE A 382 5.30 -8.41 -7.24
N TYR A 383 4.81 -7.47 -6.43
CA TYR A 383 3.81 -7.68 -5.41
C TYR A 383 2.37 -7.67 -5.96
N LEU A 384 2.06 -6.70 -6.83
CA LEU A 384 0.70 -6.42 -7.31
C LEU A 384 0.28 -7.32 -8.47
N PRO A 385 -1.03 -7.56 -8.65
CA PRO A 385 -1.58 -8.21 -9.84
C PRO A 385 -1.12 -7.49 -11.12
N PHE A 386 -0.61 -8.26 -12.08
CA PHE A 386 -0.06 -7.68 -13.31
C PHE A 386 -1.09 -6.93 -14.15
N ALA A 387 -2.35 -7.36 -14.11
CA ALA A 387 -3.46 -6.67 -14.78
C ALA A 387 -3.60 -5.21 -14.35
N ILE A 388 -3.36 -4.92 -13.07
CA ILE A 388 -3.33 -3.54 -12.54
C ILE A 388 -2.09 -2.82 -13.04
N VAL A 389 -0.92 -3.48 -13.03
CA VAL A 389 0.35 -2.90 -13.50
C VAL A 389 0.27 -2.47 -14.97
N LEU A 390 -0.33 -3.30 -15.82
CA LEU A 390 -0.50 -3.03 -17.25
C LEU A 390 -1.39 -1.79 -17.49
N THR A 391 -2.58 -1.74 -16.89
CA THR A 391 -3.49 -0.59 -17.01
C THR A 391 -2.88 0.69 -16.42
N TYR A 392 -2.22 0.59 -15.27
CA TYR A 392 -1.46 1.69 -14.69
C TYR A 392 -0.35 2.18 -15.63
N GLY A 393 0.29 1.24 -16.34
CA GLY A 393 1.30 1.48 -17.35
C GLY A 393 0.81 2.36 -18.48
N VAL A 394 -0.42 2.16 -18.94
CA VAL A 394 -1.06 3.00 -19.97
C VAL A 394 -1.20 4.42 -19.48
N GLY A 395 -1.71 4.63 -18.27
CA GLY A 395 -1.83 5.97 -17.67
C GLY A 395 -0.47 6.69 -17.59
N THR A 396 0.55 5.98 -17.10
CA THR A 396 1.91 6.50 -16.99
C THR A 396 2.52 6.84 -18.35
N LEU A 397 2.31 5.98 -19.35
CA LEU A 397 2.77 6.21 -20.71
C LEU A 397 2.09 7.41 -21.35
N LEU A 398 0.76 7.55 -21.17
CA LEU A 398 0.01 8.72 -21.63
C LEU A 398 0.56 10.00 -21.00
N ARG A 399 0.93 9.98 -19.72
CA ARG A 399 1.57 11.12 -19.05
C ARG A 399 2.90 11.48 -19.69
N GLU A 400 3.79 10.52 -19.92
CA GLU A 400 5.09 10.79 -20.51
C GLU A 400 4.98 11.28 -21.97
N ILE A 401 4.05 10.71 -22.76
CA ILE A 401 3.80 11.15 -24.14
C ILE A 401 3.25 12.58 -24.17
N THR A 402 2.28 12.88 -23.31
CA THR A 402 1.65 14.21 -23.27
C THR A 402 2.60 15.29 -22.75
N ASP A 403 3.42 14.98 -21.74
CA ASP A 403 4.47 15.89 -21.26
C ASP A 403 5.49 16.22 -22.37
N ARG A 404 5.86 15.24 -23.22
CA ARG A 404 6.78 15.45 -24.34
C ARG A 404 6.15 16.19 -25.52
N ARG A 405 4.89 15.92 -25.84
CA ARG A 405 4.22 16.48 -27.05
C ARG A 405 3.52 17.81 -26.80
N LYS A 406 2.91 18.00 -25.63
CA LYS A 406 2.08 19.17 -25.29
C LYS A 406 2.67 20.01 -24.16
N GLY A 407 3.72 19.54 -23.49
CA GLY A 407 4.37 20.21 -22.38
C GLY A 407 3.68 19.92 -21.04
N LYS A 408 4.46 20.08 -19.95
CA LYS A 408 4.01 19.78 -18.58
C LYS A 408 2.83 20.62 -18.12
N THR A 409 2.76 21.88 -18.56
CA THR A 409 1.65 22.79 -18.25
C THR A 409 0.31 22.23 -18.72
N TRP A 410 0.27 21.63 -19.92
CA TRP A 410 -0.96 20.98 -20.40
C TRP A 410 -1.38 19.83 -19.50
N SER A 411 -0.43 18.98 -19.10
CA SER A 411 -0.72 17.85 -18.24
C SER A 411 -1.17 18.29 -16.85
N GLU A 412 -0.64 19.39 -16.32
CA GLU A 412 -1.07 19.96 -15.03
C GLU A 412 -2.44 20.62 -15.10
N GLU A 413 -2.74 21.35 -16.17
CA GLU A 413 -3.99 22.10 -16.29
C GLU A 413 -5.17 21.31 -16.84
N VAL A 414 -4.90 20.27 -17.63
CA VAL A 414 -5.91 19.46 -18.34
C VAL A 414 -5.82 18.01 -17.93
N GLY A 415 -4.63 17.41 -17.98
CA GLY A 415 -4.43 15.98 -17.72
C GLY A 415 -4.76 15.57 -16.29
N ILE A 416 -4.23 16.27 -15.28
CA ILE A 416 -4.45 15.98 -13.86
C ILE A 416 -5.93 16.14 -13.47
N PRO A 417 -6.66 17.21 -13.86
CA PRO A 417 -8.10 17.29 -13.61
C PRO A 417 -8.92 16.14 -14.20
N ILE A 418 -8.59 15.70 -15.42
CA ILE A 418 -9.25 14.54 -16.05
C ILE A 418 -8.95 13.27 -15.26
N ALA A 419 -7.67 13.03 -14.93
CA ALA A 419 -7.25 11.87 -14.16
C ALA A 419 -7.88 11.83 -12.76
N ALA A 420 -7.98 12.98 -12.07
CA ALA A 420 -8.68 13.11 -10.81
C ALA A 420 -10.19 12.82 -10.97
N GLY A 421 -10.80 13.28 -12.05
CA GLY A 421 -12.18 12.95 -12.41
C GLY A 421 -12.38 11.44 -12.57
N PHE A 422 -11.48 10.75 -13.28
CA PHE A 422 -11.54 9.29 -13.42
C PHE A 422 -11.51 8.55 -12.09
N ILE A 423 -10.61 8.96 -11.19
CA ILE A 423 -10.50 8.37 -9.84
C ILE A 423 -11.82 8.55 -9.07
N VAL A 424 -12.38 9.77 -9.05
CA VAL A 424 -13.60 10.07 -8.31
C VAL A 424 -14.82 9.37 -8.89
N GLY A 425 -14.98 9.39 -10.21
CA GLY A 425 -16.15 8.83 -10.89
C GLY A 425 -16.29 7.33 -10.65
N GLU A 426 -15.18 6.60 -10.80
CA GLU A 426 -15.15 5.15 -10.56
C GLU A 426 -15.37 4.84 -9.07
N ALA A 427 -14.67 5.55 -8.16
CA ALA A 427 -14.81 5.34 -6.72
C ALA A 427 -16.24 5.59 -6.21
N LEU A 428 -16.92 6.65 -6.69
CA LEU A 428 -18.29 6.96 -6.30
C LEU A 428 -19.27 5.86 -6.74
N VAL A 429 -19.12 5.33 -7.95
CA VAL A 429 -19.97 4.23 -8.43
C VAL A 429 -19.68 2.95 -7.67
N GLY A 430 -18.42 2.64 -7.36
CA GLY A 430 -18.07 1.48 -6.55
C GLY A 430 -18.70 1.52 -5.15
N VAL A 431 -18.62 2.67 -4.46
CA VAL A 431 -19.26 2.86 -3.14
C VAL A 431 -20.79 2.81 -3.26
N GLY A 432 -21.37 3.45 -4.27
CA GLY A 432 -22.82 3.43 -4.51
C GLY A 432 -23.35 2.04 -4.81
N PHE A 433 -22.62 1.24 -5.58
CA PHE A 433 -22.95 -0.14 -5.89
C PHE A 433 -22.88 -1.03 -4.63
N ALA A 434 -21.84 -0.87 -3.81
CA ALA A 434 -21.76 -1.58 -2.53
C ALA A 434 -22.95 -1.25 -1.61
N ALA A 435 -23.33 0.04 -1.51
CA ALA A 435 -24.51 0.45 -0.75
C ALA A 435 -25.81 -0.13 -1.33
N TYR A 436 -25.96 -0.14 -2.66
CA TYR A 436 -27.11 -0.75 -3.33
C TYR A 436 -27.22 -2.26 -3.05
N MET A 437 -26.10 -2.99 -3.10
CA MET A 437 -26.07 -4.42 -2.79
C MET A 437 -26.46 -4.71 -1.34
N ILE A 438 -26.08 -3.84 -0.39
CA ILE A 438 -26.42 -4.00 1.03
C ILE A 438 -27.89 -3.65 1.31
N LEU A 439 -28.43 -2.61 0.66
CA LEU A 439 -29.81 -2.14 0.89
C LEU A 439 -30.87 -2.88 0.05
N GLY A 440 -30.44 -3.51 -1.06
CA GLY A 440 -31.29 -4.27 -1.96
C GLY A 440 -31.32 -5.78 -1.70
N ALA A 441 -30.43 -6.27 -0.84
CA ALA A 441 -30.52 -7.59 -0.21
C ALA A 441 -31.40 -7.52 1.04
#